data_AF-A0A5S9MG48-F1
#
_entry.id   AF-A0A5S9MG48-F1
#
_cell.length_a   1.000
_cell.length_b   1.000
_cell.length_c   1.000
_cell.angle_alpha   90.00
_cell.angle_beta   90.00
_cell.angle_gamma   90.00
#
_symmetry.space_group_name_H-M   'P 1'
#
loop_
_entity.id
_entity.type
_entity.pdbx_description
1 polymer ?
#
loop_
_entity_poly.entity_id
_entity_poly.type
_entity_poly.pdbx_seq_one_letter_code
_entity_poly.pdbx_strand_id
1 'polypeptide(L)' 'MIHQPLGGAQGQATEIEIAAKRILSLRDKLNQVLAERTGQPIEVIERDTDRDNFKTAEEALQYGLIDKVLTRNTEDQK' A
#
# COMPACT_ATOMS: atom_id res chain seq x y z
N MET A 1 -7.09 -2.40 -2.20
CA MET A 1 -6.67 -1.07 -2.67
C MET A 1 -5.43 -0.69 -1.90
N ILE A 2 -4.39 -0.18 -2.58
CA ILE A 2 -3.20 0.39 -1.94
C ILE A 2 -3.11 1.87 -2.33
N HIS A 3 -2.65 2.71 -1.41
CA HIS A 3 -2.44 4.14 -1.63
C HIS A 3 -1.50 4.73 -0.56
N GLN A 4 -1.00 5.93 -0.82
CA GLN A 4 -0.16 6.69 0.08
C GLN A 4 -0.93 7.12 1.35
N PRO A 5 -0.25 7.34 2.48
CA PRO A 5 -0.89 7.84 3.68
C PRO A 5 -1.50 9.23 3.42
N LEU A 6 -2.69 9.45 3.99
CA LEU A 6 -3.35 10.75 3.99
C LEU A 6 -3.01 11.52 5.27
N GLY A 7 -2.94 12.84 5.16
CA GLY A 7 -2.75 13.71 6.31
C GLY A 7 -3.16 15.16 6.02
N GLY A 8 -3.06 15.99 7.04
CA GLY A 8 -3.32 17.42 6.97
C GLY A 8 -2.56 18.13 8.08
N ALA A 9 -2.26 19.41 7.84
CA ALA A 9 -1.55 20.25 8.80
C ALA A 9 -2.11 21.67 8.76
N GLN A 10 -2.19 22.30 9.93
CA GLN A 10 -2.57 23.70 10.12
C GLN A 10 -1.77 24.23 11.30
N GLY A 11 -1.38 25.50 11.26
CA GLY A 11 -0.63 26.14 12.33
C GLY A 11 0.49 27.03 11.81
N GLN A 12 1.50 27.24 12.63
CA GLN A 12 2.70 27.97 12.25
C GLN A 12 3.46 27.23 11.14
N ALA A 13 4.27 27.97 10.37
CA ALA A 13 5.08 27.39 9.29
C ALA A 13 5.94 26.20 9.79
N THR A 14 6.53 26.31 10.99
CA THR A 14 7.31 25.24 11.62
C THR A 14 6.47 23.98 11.89
N GLU A 15 5.22 24.13 12.32
CA GLU A 15 4.34 22.99 12.61
C GLU A 15 3.93 22.28 11.31
N ILE A 16 3.63 23.05 10.26
CA ILE A 16 3.35 22.53 8.91
C ILE A 16 4.56 21.76 8.38
N GLU A 17 5.77 22.30 8.54
CA GLU A 17 7.01 21.63 8.12
C GLU A 17 7.24 20.31 8.86
N ILE A 18 7.05 20.29 10.19
CA ILE A 18 7.20 19.06 11.00
C ILE A 18 6.22 17.99 10.53
N ALA A 19 4.96 18.37 10.32
CA ALA A 19 3.93 17.44 9.85
C ALA A 19 4.27 16.89 8.44
N ALA A 20 4.70 17.77 7.52
CA ALA A 20 5.12 17.39 6.17
C ALA A 20 6.30 16.40 6.19
N LYS A 21 7.35 16.66 6.98
CA LYS A 21 8.49 15.73 7.12
C LYS A 21 8.06 14.38 7.68
N ARG A 22 7.13 14.37 8.63
CA ARG A 22 6.62 13.14 9.24
C ARG A 22 5.82 12.30 8.24
N ILE A 23 4.94 12.91 7.45
CA ILE A 23 4.13 12.16 6.47
C ILE A 23 4.99 11.60 5.33
N LEU A 24 6.01 12.34 4.88
CA LEU A 24 6.99 11.84 3.91
C LEU A 24 7.75 10.62 4.47
N SER A 25 8.28 10.74 5.70
CA SER A 25 8.97 9.62 6.37
C SER A 25 8.05 8.40 6.57
N LEU A 26 6.77 8.63 6.85
CA LEU A 26 5.78 7.56 6.98
C LEU A 26 5.51 6.88 5.64
N ARG A 27 5.34 7.66 4.57
CA ARG A 27 5.15 7.14 3.21
C ARG A 27 6.31 6.24 2.80
N ASP A 28 7.54 6.72 2.98
CA ASP A 28 8.74 5.97 2.58
C ASP A 28 8.86 4.66 3.39
N LYS A 29 8.58 4.69 4.69
CA LYS A 29 8.55 3.49 5.54
C LYS A 29 7.49 2.48 5.09
N LEU A 30 6.28 2.94 4.77
CA LEU A 30 5.20 2.04 4.32
C LEU A 30 5.52 1.44 2.95
N ASN A 31 6.11 2.22 2.04
CA ASN A 31 6.53 1.73 0.74
C ASN A 31 7.61 0.65 0.86
N GLN A 32 8.59 0.84 1.75
CA GLN A 32 9.60 -0.17 2.04
C GLN A 32 8.99 -1.48 2.56
N VAL A 33 8.03 -1.40 3.49
CA VAL A 33 7.31 -2.58 3.99
C VAL A 33 6.56 -3.29 2.88
N LEU A 34 5.86 -2.56 2.01
CA LEU A 34 5.15 -3.15 0.89
C LEU A 34 6.12 -3.82 -0.09
N ALA A 35 7.23 -3.17 -0.45
CA ALA A 35 8.23 -3.72 -1.34
C ALA A 35 8.81 -5.05 -0.79
N GLU A 36 9.20 -5.06 0.48
CA GLU A 36 9.75 -6.25 1.15
C GLU A 36 8.74 -7.41 1.23
N ARG A 37 7.47 -7.12 1.48
CA ARG A 37 6.44 -8.16 1.69
C ARG A 37 5.84 -8.67 0.38
N THR A 38 5.80 -7.84 -0.65
CA THR A 38 5.25 -8.21 -1.97
C THR A 38 6.31 -8.71 -2.93
N GLY A 39 7.59 -8.42 -2.68
CA GLY A 39 8.69 -8.68 -3.61
C GLY A 39 8.75 -7.69 -4.78
N GLN A 40 7.93 -6.65 -4.79
CA GLN A 40 7.96 -5.62 -5.82
C GLN A 40 9.14 -4.66 -5.62
N PRO A 41 9.75 -4.15 -6.70
CA PRO A 41 10.70 -3.05 -6.61
C PRO A 41 10.09 -1.81 -5.94
N ILE A 42 10.90 -1.04 -5.21
CA ILE A 42 10.43 0.14 -4.48
C ILE A 42 9.80 1.17 -5.41
N GLU A 43 10.35 1.34 -6.61
CA GLU A 43 9.86 2.28 -7.62
C GLU A 43 8.47 1.89 -8.15
N VAL A 44 8.18 0.58 -8.19
CA VAL A 44 6.85 0.07 -8.54
C VAL A 44 5.85 0.40 -7.44
N ILE A 45 6.21 0.15 -6.17
CA ILE A 45 5.36 0.49 -5.02
C ILE A 45 5.08 2.00 -4.97
N GLU A 46 6.09 2.85 -5.14
CA GLU A 46 5.93 4.31 -5.14
C GLU A 46 4.94 4.77 -6.20
N ARG A 47 5.09 4.29 -7.44
CA ARG A 47 4.15 4.61 -8.53
C ARG A 47 2.74 4.10 -8.23
N ASP A 48 2.63 2.86 -7.79
CA ASP A 48 1.34 2.19 -7.62
C ASP A 48 0.58 2.63 -6.36
N THR A 49 1.23 3.32 -5.42
CA THR A 49 0.61 3.89 -4.21
C THR A 49 0.33 5.39 -4.31
N ASP A 50 0.81 6.12 -5.31
CA ASP A 50 0.60 7.58 -5.40
C ASP A 50 -0.89 7.98 -5.48
N ARG A 51 -1.73 7.10 -6.01
CA ARG A 51 -3.18 7.25 -6.03
C ARG A 51 -3.83 5.94 -5.61
N ASP A 52 -5.14 6.00 -5.37
CA ASP A 52 -5.93 4.81 -5.09
C ASP A 52 -5.77 3.80 -6.23
N ASN A 53 -5.15 2.67 -5.92
CA ASN A 53 -4.93 1.57 -6.86
C ASN A 53 -5.75 0.38 -6.40
N PHE A 54 -6.93 0.25 -7.02
CA PHE A 54 -7.82 -0.87 -6.79
C PHE A 54 -7.29 -2.11 -7.52
N LYS A 55 -7.33 -3.24 -6.83
CA LYS A 55 -6.91 -4.53 -7.36
C LYS A 55 -7.98 -5.56 -7.06
N THR A 56 -8.28 -6.45 -8.01
CA THR A 56 -9.05 -7.67 -7.77
C THR A 56 -8.26 -8.63 -6.87
N ALA A 57 -8.89 -9.73 -6.45
CA ALA A 57 -8.21 -10.75 -5.66
C ALA A 57 -7.07 -11.40 -6.47
N GLU A 58 -7.28 -11.64 -7.76
CA GLU A 58 -6.29 -12.21 -8.69
C GLU A 58 -5.12 -11.24 -8.90
N GLU A 59 -5.41 -9.97 -9.13
CA GLU A 59 -4.37 -8.94 -9.27
C GLU A 59 -3.57 -8.79 -7.98
N ALA A 60 -4.22 -8.85 -6.81
CA ALA A 60 -3.55 -8.79 -5.52
C ALA A 60 -2.62 -10.00 -5.29
N LEU A 61 -3.06 -11.21 -5.69
CA LEU A 61 -2.25 -12.42 -5.64
C LEU A 61 -1.02 -12.29 -6.54
N GLN A 62 -1.20 -11.88 -7.80
CA GLN A 62 -0.11 -11.68 -8.75
C GLN A 62 0.87 -10.58 -8.31
N TYR A 63 0.35 -9.55 -7.65
CA TYR A 63 1.16 -8.46 -7.12
C TYR A 63 1.98 -8.87 -5.89
N GLY A 64 1.64 -9.99 -5.22
CA GLY A 64 2.27 -10.43 -3.97
C GLY A 64 1.66 -9.81 -2.71
N LEU A 65 0.46 -9.22 -2.79
CA LEU A 65 -0.24 -8.68 -1.61
C LEU A 65 -0.89 -9.76 -0.75
N ILE A 66 -1.18 -10.93 -1.33
CA ILE A 66 -1.80 -12.09 -0.68
C ILE A 66 -1.21 -13.38 -1.26
N ASP A 67 -1.31 -14.49 -0.52
CA ASP A 67 -0.75 -15.78 -0.94
C ASP A 67 -1.74 -16.71 -1.66
N LYS A 68 -3.05 -16.53 -1.42
CA LYS A 68 -4.10 -17.38 -2.01
C LYS A 68 -5.45 -16.67 -2.08
N VAL A 69 -6.20 -16.92 -3.15
CA VAL A 69 -7.64 -16.60 -3.25
C VAL A 69 -8.45 -17.83 -2.85
N LEU A 70 -9.37 -17.66 -1.90
CA LEU A 70 -10.26 -18.73 -1.45
C LEU A 70 -11.60 -18.65 -2.20
N THR A 71 -12.01 -19.75 -2.80
CA THR A 71 -13.35 -19.92 -3.38
C THR A 71 -14.15 -20.90 -2.53
N ARG A 72 -15.48 -20.89 -2.68
CA ARG A 72 -16.33 -21.88 -2.03
C ARG A 72 -16.04 -23.24 -2.66
N ASN A 73 -15.57 -24.20 -1.88
CA ASN A 73 -15.37 -25.58 -2.34
C ASN A 73 -16.71 -26.14 -2.86
N THR A 74 -16.81 -26.36 -4.17
CA THR A 74 -17.88 -27.19 -4.76
C THR A 74 -17.52 -28.68 -4.75
N GLU A 75 -16.35 -29.07 -4.24
CA GLU A 75 -15.84 -30.45 -4.28
C GLU A 75 -15.79 -31.17 -2.92
N ASP A 76 -16.20 -30.54 -1.81
CA ASP A 76 -16.42 -31.23 -0.52
C ASP A 76 -17.82 -31.86 -0.40
N GLN A 77 -18.46 -32.17 -1.54
CA GLN A 77 -19.71 -32.94 -1.60
C GLN A 77 -19.56 -34.07 -2.63
N LYS A 78 -18.82 -35.12 -2.29
CA LYS A 78 -19.01 -36.47 -2.81
C LYS A 78 -18.30 -37.50 -1.95
#